data_AF-A0A3D9L8V2-F1
#
_entry.id   AF-A0A3D9L8V2-F1
#
_cell.length_a   1.000
_cell.length_b   1.000
_cell.length_c   1.000
_cell.angle_alpha   90.00
_cell.angle_beta   90.00
_cell.angle_gamma   90.00
#
_symmetry.space_group_name_H-M   'P 1'
#
loop_
_entity.id
_entity.type
_entity.pdbx_description
1 polymer ?
#
loop_
_entity_poly.entity_id
_entity_poly.type
_entity_poly.pdbx_seq_one_letter_code
_entity_poly.pdbx_strand_id
1 'polypeptide(L)'
;MNPITIPNHLVAPTAIAIIGIILLLIFKRRINKSLFIGTLTFLAFYAFIVGTAVYDDIYSQWHLNQFDLNQDGVFSGDELTTEQDEAMSQLINDVGRNFSFITGGIAGFILGLAAYIFSRIFERIKPKLRDT
;
A
#
# COMPACT_ATOMS: atom_id res chain seq x y z
N MET A 1 4.13 8.93 26.61
CA MET A 1 4.01 8.21 25.33
C MET A 1 3.05 8.99 24.45
N ASN A 2 3.45 9.33 23.22
CA ASN A 2 2.54 10.00 22.31
C ASN A 2 1.50 9.01 21.75
N PRO A 3 0.21 9.38 21.69
CA PRO A 3 -0.81 8.50 21.14
C PRO A 3 -0.51 8.25 19.66
N ILE A 4 -0.61 6.98 19.23
CA ILE A 4 -0.44 6.61 17.83
C ILE A 4 -1.56 7.27 17.02
N THR A 5 -1.16 8.08 16.05
CA THR A 5 -2.07 8.76 15.12
C THR A 5 -2.28 7.89 13.89
N ILE A 6 -3.52 7.86 13.39
CA ILE A 6 -3.85 7.05 12.21
C ILE A 6 -3.60 7.90 10.95
N PRO A 7 -2.78 7.44 9.99
CA PRO A 7 -2.52 8.16 8.75
C PRO A 7 -3.72 8.03 7.81
N ASN A 8 -4.75 8.87 8.01
CA ASN A 8 -6.01 8.80 7.25
C ASN A 8 -5.82 8.90 5.73
N HIS A 9 -4.82 9.66 5.29
CA HIS A 9 -4.48 9.82 3.87
C HIS A 9 -3.92 8.53 3.24
N LEU A 10 -3.50 7.55 4.03
CA LEU A 10 -3.05 6.22 3.58
C LEU A 10 -4.10 5.14 3.85
N VAL A 11 -4.78 5.22 5.00
CA VAL A 11 -5.82 4.25 5.39
C VAL A 11 -7.04 4.33 4.47
N ALA A 12 -7.53 5.53 4.17
CA ALA A 12 -8.68 5.70 3.29
C ALA A 12 -8.47 5.09 1.89
N PRO A 13 -7.39 5.41 1.14
CA PRO A 13 -7.15 4.78 -0.15
C PRO A 13 -6.93 3.26 -0.07
N THR A 14 -6.26 2.76 0.97
CA THR A 14 -6.09 1.31 1.19
C THR A 14 -7.43 0.62 1.39
N ALA A 15 -8.30 1.18 2.25
CA ALA A 15 -9.63 0.64 2.49
C ALA A 15 -10.50 0.66 1.23
N ILE A 16 -10.46 1.75 0.46
CA ILE A 16 -11.15 1.86 -0.83
C ILE A 16 -10.67 0.77 -1.79
N ALA A 17 -9.37 0.51 -1.86
CA ALA A 17 -8.82 -0.53 -2.71
C ALA A 17 -9.30 -1.93 -2.31
N ILE A 18 -9.29 -2.25 -1.01
CA ILE A 18 -9.79 -3.52 -0.48
C ILE A 18 -11.28 -3.69 -0.79
N ILE A 19 -12.10 -2.65 -0.57
CA ILE A 19 -13.53 -2.67 -0.91
C ILE A 19 -13.70 -2.88 -2.42
N GLY A 20 -12.88 -2.21 -3.25
CA GLY A 20 -12.85 -2.39 -4.69
C GLY A 20 -12.56 -3.83 -5.10
N ILE A 21 -11.61 -4.50 -4.45
CA ILE A 21 -11.30 -5.92 -4.67
C ILE A 21 -12.51 -6.79 -4.32
N ILE A 22 -13.14 -6.58 -3.16
CA ILE A 22 -14.32 -7.34 -2.73
C ILE A 22 -15.45 -7.20 -3.75
N LEU A 23 -15.75 -5.96 -4.18
CA LEU A 23 -16.76 -5.70 -5.19
C LEU A 23 -16.41 -6.36 -6.53
N LEU A 24 -15.15 -6.29 -6.95
CA LEU A 24 -14.67 -6.92 -8.18
C LEU A 24 -14.87 -8.45 -8.14
N LEU A 25 -14.61 -9.09 -7.00
CA LEU A 25 -14.81 -10.52 -6.81
C LEU A 25 -16.29 -10.92 -6.86
N ILE A 26 -17.18 -10.10 -6.29
CA ILE A 26 -18.64 -10.30 -6.34
C ILE A 26 -19.15 -10.21 -7.79
N PHE A 27 -18.71 -9.19 -8.53
CA PHE A 27 -19.18 -8.93 -9.89
C PHE A 27 -18.37 -9.64 -10.98
N LYS A 28 -17.43 -10.55 -10.62
CA LYS A 28 -16.52 -11.21 -11.57
C LYS A 28 -17.21 -11.87 -12.77
N ARG A 29 -18.46 -12.34 -12.60
CA ARG A 29 -19.24 -12.99 -13.68
C ARG A 29 -19.72 -12.02 -14.76
N ARG A 30 -19.79 -10.71 -14.46
CA ARG A 30 -20.24 -9.67 -15.39
C ARG A 30 -19.10 -9.00 -16.16
N ILE A 31 -17.85 -9.31 -15.83
CA ILE A 31 -16.66 -8.61 -16.33
C ILE A 31 -15.86 -9.54 -17.24
N ASN A 32 -15.32 -9.00 -18.33
CA ASN A 32 -14.43 -9.74 -19.23
C ASN A 32 -13.19 -10.22 -18.47
N LYS A 33 -12.73 -11.45 -18.72
CA LYS A 33 -11.61 -12.08 -17.99
C LYS A 33 -10.35 -11.21 -17.97
N SER A 34 -9.93 -10.68 -19.12
CA SER A 34 -8.79 -9.77 -19.18
C SER A 34 -8.95 -8.50 -18.35
N LEU A 35 -10.14 -7.86 -18.39
CA LEU A 35 -10.41 -6.68 -17.57
C LEU A 35 -10.38 -7.02 -16.08
N PHE A 36 -10.99 -8.15 -15.70
CA PHE A 36 -10.95 -8.65 -14.32
C PHE A 36 -9.51 -8.85 -13.83
N ILE A 37 -8.64 -9.49 -14.63
CA ILE A 37 -7.24 -9.73 -14.27
C ILE A 37 -6.47 -8.41 -14.13
N GLY A 38 -6.63 -7.49 -15.08
CA GLY A 38 -5.96 -6.19 -15.04
C GLY A 38 -6.37 -5.35 -13.84
N THR A 39 -7.69 -5.21 -13.60
CA THR A 39 -8.22 -4.46 -12.46
C THR A 39 -7.87 -5.10 -11.12
N LEU A 40 -7.91 -6.44 -11.02
CA LEU A 40 -7.52 -7.14 -9.80
C LEU A 40 -6.04 -6.92 -9.49
N THR A 41 -5.18 -7.02 -10.52
CA THR A 41 -3.74 -6.76 -10.40
C THR A 41 -3.49 -5.32 -9.94
N PHE A 42 -4.13 -4.34 -10.59
CA PHE A 42 -4.05 -2.92 -10.20
C PHE A 42 -4.39 -2.73 -8.71
N LEU A 43 -5.58 -3.18 -8.29
CA LEU A 43 -6.05 -2.95 -6.93
C LEU A 43 -5.22 -3.72 -5.89
N ALA A 44 -4.76 -4.93 -6.21
CA ALA A 44 -3.95 -5.74 -5.30
C ALA A 44 -2.58 -5.09 -5.05
N PHE A 45 -1.87 -4.68 -6.10
CA PHE A 45 -0.59 -3.98 -5.94
C PHE A 45 -0.75 -2.61 -5.30
N TYR A 46 -1.81 -1.88 -5.65
CA TYR A 46 -2.12 -0.60 -5.00
C TYR A 46 -2.34 -0.77 -3.49
N ALA A 47 -3.23 -1.69 -3.10
CA ALA A 47 -3.51 -1.99 -1.69
C ALA A 47 -2.26 -2.47 -0.95
N PHE A 48 -1.40 -3.26 -1.61
CA PHE A 48 -0.14 -3.70 -1.02
C PHE A 48 0.80 -2.52 -0.75
N ILE A 49 1.08 -1.68 -1.75
CA ILE A 49 2.03 -0.57 -1.63
C ILE A 49 1.56 0.48 -0.62
N VAL A 50 0.29 0.88 -0.69
CA VAL A 50 -0.24 1.89 0.24
C VAL A 50 -0.48 1.28 1.63
N GLY A 51 -0.86 0.00 1.70
CA GLY A 51 -1.03 -0.72 2.95
C GLY A 51 0.28 -0.92 3.72
N THR A 52 1.40 -1.20 3.03
CA THR A 52 2.73 -1.24 3.67
C THR A 52 3.10 0.14 4.22
N ALA A 53 2.78 1.22 3.49
CA ALA A 53 3.00 2.58 3.99
C ALA A 53 2.19 2.89 5.26
N VAL A 54 0.95 2.38 5.39
CA VAL A 54 0.17 2.47 6.65
C VAL A 54 0.88 1.73 7.79
N TYR A 55 1.34 0.51 7.52
CA TYR A 55 2.05 -0.30 8.51
C TYR A 55 3.34 0.39 8.98
N ASP A 56 4.14 0.88 8.04
CA ASP A 56 5.41 1.55 8.32
C ASP A 56 5.19 2.83 9.14
N ASP A 57 4.12 3.58 8.90
CA ASP A 57 3.78 4.77 9.68
C ASP A 57 3.51 4.43 11.15
N ILE A 58 2.63 3.44 11.37
CA ILE A 58 2.26 2.97 12.70
C ILE A 58 3.48 2.37 13.41
N TYR A 59 4.29 1.59 12.68
CA TYR A 59 5.50 1.00 13.22
C TYR A 59 6.53 2.06 13.61
N SER A 60 6.79 3.06 12.76
CA SER A 60 7.71 4.16 13.09
C SER A 60 7.26 4.95 14.31
N GLN A 61 5.96 5.27 14.41
CA GLN A 61 5.41 5.93 15.61
C GLN A 61 5.58 5.07 16.86
N TRP A 62 5.28 3.77 16.75
CA TRP A 62 5.45 2.82 17.86
C TRP A 62 6.91 2.67 18.27
N HIS A 63 7.83 2.58 17.31
CA HIS A 63 9.27 2.46 17.55
C HIS A 63 9.83 3.71 18.24
N LEU A 64 9.46 4.91 17.75
CA LEU A 64 9.86 6.17 18.38
C LEU A 64 9.34 6.29 19.83
N ASN A 65 8.12 5.82 20.08
CA ASN A 65 7.52 5.81 21.42
C ASN A 65 8.24 4.88 22.42
N GLN A 66 9.12 3.97 21.98
CA GLN A 66 9.88 3.11 22.90
C GLN A 66 10.96 3.88 23.66
N PHE A 67 11.40 5.02 23.13
CA PHE A 67 12.42 5.87 23.75
C PHE A 67 11.86 6.79 24.84
N ASP A 68 10.54 6.90 24.96
CA ASP A 68 9.85 7.67 26.01
C ASP A 68 9.69 6.78 27.25
N LEU A 69 10.77 6.71 28.03
CA LEU A 69 10.93 5.79 29.17
C LEU A 69 10.05 6.20 30.34
N ASN A 70 9.88 7.50 30.56
CA ASN A 70 9.07 8.04 31.65
C ASN A 70 7.58 8.20 31.28
N GLN A 71 7.24 8.01 30.00
CA GLN A 71 5.90 8.09 29.42
C GLN A 71 5.24 9.47 29.51
N ASP A 72 6.01 10.56 29.63
CA ASP A 72 5.46 11.91 29.72
C ASP A 72 5.18 12.58 28.35
N GLY A 73 5.62 11.94 27.25
CA GLY A 73 5.40 12.40 25.87
C GLY A 73 6.46 13.37 25.35
N VAL A 74 7.50 13.67 26.13
CA VAL A 74 8.60 14.59 25.79
C VAL A 74 9.94 13.92 26.07
N PHE A 75 10.76 13.74 25.03
CA PHE A 75 12.09 13.18 25.21
C PHE A 75 13.00 14.11 26.03
N SER A 76 13.62 13.57 27.09
CA SER A 76 14.51 14.32 27.97
C SER A 76 15.62 13.47 28.58
N GLY A 77 16.74 14.12 28.96
CA GLY A 77 17.83 13.46 29.69
C GLY A 77 18.38 12.24 28.97
N ASP A 78 18.26 11.06 29.60
CA ASP A 78 18.76 9.79 29.10
C ASP A 78 17.98 9.24 27.88
N GLU A 79 16.84 9.85 27.54
CA GLU A 79 16.03 9.48 26.37
C GLU A 79 16.59 10.08 25.06
N LEU A 80 17.41 11.14 25.15
CA LEU A 80 18.05 11.82 24.02
C LEU A 80 19.26 11.02 23.53
N THR A 81 18.96 9.92 22.84
CA THR A 81 19.96 9.02 22.26
C THR A 81 20.07 9.22 20.74
N THR A 82 21.20 8.83 20.17
CA THR A 82 21.37 8.84 18.70
C THR A 82 20.33 7.97 17.99
N GLU A 83 19.94 6.85 18.59
CA GLU A 83 18.90 5.96 18.04
C GLU A 83 17.52 6.63 18.05
N GLN A 84 17.20 7.36 19.13
CA GLN A 84 15.96 8.15 19.22
C GLN A 84 15.92 9.24 18.14
N ASP A 85 17.04 9.95 17.93
CA ASP A 85 17.16 10.98 16.89
C ASP A 85 16.99 10.40 15.47
N GLU A 86 17.59 9.23 15.22
CA GLU A 86 17.42 8.50 13.95
C GLU A 86 15.97 8.07 13.74
N ALA A 87 15.32 7.50 14.76
CA ALA A 87 13.92 7.11 14.71
C ALA A 87 12.99 8.31 14.46
N MET A 88 13.29 9.46 15.08
CA MET A 88 12.57 10.71 14.86
C MET A 88 12.75 11.22 13.43
N SER A 89 13.99 11.22 12.94
CA SER A 89 14.31 11.64 11.58
C SER A 89 13.62 10.76 10.54
N GLN A 90 13.60 9.44 10.74
CA GLN A 90 12.88 8.50 9.88
C GLN A 90 11.37 8.75 9.87
N LEU A 91 10.78 9.05 11.04
CA LEU A 91 9.35 9.34 11.12
C LEU A 91 8.98 10.63 10.36
N ILE A 92 9.79 11.68 10.48
CA ILE A 92 9.48 13.01 9.90
C ILE A 92 9.84 13.09 8.41
N ASN A 93 10.96 12.49 7.99
CA ASN A 93 11.52 12.69 6.65
C ASN A 93 11.14 11.59 5.64
N ASP A 94 10.02 10.89 5.84
CA ASP A 94 9.59 9.82 4.94
C ASP A 94 8.71 10.34 3.78
N VAL A 95 9.37 10.82 2.73
CA VAL A 95 8.73 11.23 1.46
C VAL A 95 8.05 10.03 0.78
N GLY A 96 8.64 8.83 0.89
CA GLY A 96 8.13 7.62 0.25
C GLY A 96 6.75 7.25 0.79
N ARG A 97 6.60 7.23 2.11
CA ARG A 97 5.35 6.96 2.81
C ARG A 97 4.28 8.00 2.51
N ASN A 98 4.62 9.29 2.58
CA ASN A 98 3.68 10.39 2.34
C ASN A 98 3.12 10.41 0.91
N PHE A 99 3.95 10.07 -0.09
CA PHE A 99 3.52 10.05 -1.50
C PHE A 99 3.12 8.66 -2.02
N SER A 100 3.15 7.63 -1.16
CA SER A 100 2.83 6.24 -1.52
C SER A 100 1.47 6.07 -2.18
N PHE A 101 0.48 6.89 -1.82
CA PHE A 101 -0.84 6.85 -2.44
C PHE A 101 -0.83 7.26 -3.93
N ILE A 102 0.09 8.16 -4.33
CA ILE A 102 0.27 8.58 -5.72
C ILE A 102 1.17 7.58 -6.45
N THR A 103 2.34 7.29 -5.89
CA THR A 103 3.34 6.44 -6.52
C THR A 103 2.84 5.00 -6.65
N GLY A 104 2.15 4.48 -5.63
CA GLY A 104 1.45 3.20 -5.67
C GLY A 104 0.35 3.17 -6.73
N GLY A 105 -0.35 4.29 -6.96
CA GLY A 105 -1.34 4.43 -8.04
C GLY A 105 -0.71 4.27 -9.42
N ILE A 106 0.40 4.96 -9.66
CA ILE A 106 1.15 4.89 -10.92
C ILE A 106 1.72 3.47 -11.11
N ALA A 107 2.41 2.92 -10.11
CA ALA A 107 3.00 1.59 -10.17
C ALA A 107 1.94 0.50 -10.39
N GLY A 108 0.86 0.54 -9.61
CA GLY A 108 -0.27 -0.36 -9.78
C GLY A 108 -0.88 -0.26 -11.17
N PHE A 109 -1.03 0.95 -11.72
CA PHE A 109 -1.62 1.14 -13.05
C PHE A 109 -0.76 0.51 -14.14
N ILE A 110 0.56 0.70 -14.09
CA ILE A 110 1.50 0.08 -15.04
C ILE A 110 1.39 -1.45 -14.96
N LEU A 111 1.41 -2.02 -13.75
CA LEU A 111 1.30 -3.46 -13.55
C LEU A 111 -0.05 -4.03 -14.00
N GLY A 112 -1.14 -3.35 -13.66
CA GLY A 112 -2.49 -3.73 -14.07
C GLY A 112 -2.68 -3.67 -15.59
N LEU A 113 -2.14 -2.64 -16.24
CA LEU A 113 -2.16 -2.49 -17.69
C LEU A 113 -1.36 -3.60 -18.37
N ALA A 114 -0.17 -3.92 -17.86
CA ALA A 114 0.63 -5.03 -18.36
C ALA A 114 -0.15 -6.35 -18.23
N ALA A 115 -0.71 -6.66 -17.06
CA ALA A 115 -1.49 -7.87 -16.84
C ALA A 115 -2.74 -7.96 -17.75
N TYR A 116 -3.42 -6.83 -17.98
CA TYR A 116 -4.51 -6.74 -18.94
C TYR A 116 -4.07 -7.11 -20.36
N ILE A 117 -2.99 -6.49 -20.85
CA ILE A 117 -2.46 -6.72 -22.21
C ILE A 117 -2.05 -8.18 -22.38
N PHE A 118 -1.30 -8.73 -21.41
CA PHE A 118 -0.90 -10.14 -21.42
C PHE A 118 -2.13 -11.06 -21.47
N SER A 119 -3.09 -10.87 -20.57
CA SER A 119 -4.31 -11.66 -20.56
C SER A 119 -5.05 -11.60 -21.91
N ARG A 120 -5.09 -10.41 -22.52
CA ARG A 120 -5.78 -10.20 -23.80
C ARG A 120 -5.09 -10.90 -24.97
N ILE A 121 -3.76 -10.90 -24.98
CA ILE A 121 -2.96 -11.62 -25.98
C ILE A 121 -3.17 -13.13 -25.83
N PHE A 122 -3.07 -13.66 -24.60
CA PHE A 122 -3.27 -15.09 -24.33
C PHE A 122 -4.68 -15.57 -24.71
N GLU A 123 -5.72 -14.77 -24.44
CA GLU A 123 -7.09 -15.06 -24.87
C GLU A 123 -7.22 -15.22 -26.39
N ARG A 124 -6.44 -14.46 -27.19
CA ARG A 124 -6.47 -14.54 -28.66
C ARG A 124 -5.66 -15.70 -29.23
N ILE A 125 -4.57 -16.09 -28.56
CA ILE A 125 -3.71 -17.20 -28.99
C ILE A 125 -4.37 -18.56 -28.70
N LYS A 126 -5.05 -18.68 -27.55
CA LYS A 126 -5.66 -19.93 -27.08
C LYS A 126 -6.61 -20.63 -28.08
N PRO A 127 -7.50 -19.93 -28.81
CA PRO A 127 -8.33 -20.59 -29.83
C PRO A 127 -7.51 -21.08 -31.03
N LYS A 128 -6.48 -20.34 -31.46
CA LYS A 128 -5.67 -20.68 -32.65
C LYS A 128 -4.80 -21.94 -32.47
N LEU A 129 -4.46 -22.30 -31.23
CA LEU A 129 -3.70 -23.51 -30.88
C LEU A 129 -4.57 -24.77 -30.74
N ARG A 130 -5.90 -24.63 -30.73
CA ARG A 130 -6.83 -25.75 -30.58
C ARG A 130 -7.26 -26.34 -31.93
N ASP A 131 -7.03 -25.60 -33.01
CA ASP A 131 -7.41 -25.95 -34.39
C ASP A 131 -6.21 -26.42 -35.25
N THR A 132 -5.04 -26.61 -34.64
CA THR A 132 -3.82 -27.23 -35.21
C THR A 132 -3.48 -28.49 -34.45
#